data_AF-A0A7S0B8T7-F1
#
_entry.id   AF-A0A7S0B8T7-F1
#
_cell.length_a   1.000
_cell.length_b   1.000
_cell.length_c   1.000
_cell.angle_alpha   90.00
_cell.angle_beta   90.00
_cell.angle_gamma   90.00
#
_symmetry.space_group_name_H-M   'P 1'
#
loop_
_entity.id
_entity.type
_entity.pdbx_description
1 polymer ?
#
loop_
_entity_poly.entity_id
_entity_poly.type
_entity_poly.pdbx_seq_one_letter_code
_entity_poly.pdbx_strand_id
1 'polypeptide(L)'
;GGNVYSSFFEVLKKPFCAGTYLGKTIPEVAVYFVNFVMARIGVTLPLLLLRPYYLLCGLSGMVLTAEYKEPVYCWFGYEGTNVAIVLVVANMYAVIAPVIMPLCVVYFWLPARIY
;
A
#
# COMPACT_ATOMS: atom_id res chain seq x y z
N GLY A 1 20.38 -15.01 0.13
CA GLY A 1 19.78 -14.67 1.43
C GLY A 1 20.86 -14.65 2.47
N GLY A 2 21.26 -13.47 2.94
CA GLY A 2 22.24 -13.32 4.02
C GLY A 2 21.62 -13.74 5.35
N ASN A 3 22.43 -14.38 6.19
CA ASN A 3 22.01 -15.07 7.40
C ASN A 3 21.59 -14.06 8.49
N VAL A 4 20.30 -13.72 8.55
CA VAL A 4 19.68 -12.75 9.48
C VAL A 4 20.10 -13.00 10.95
N TYR A 5 20.32 -14.27 11.30
CA TYR A 5 20.76 -14.69 12.63
C TYR A 5 22.17 -14.20 13.00
N SER A 6 23.07 -14.05 12.02
CA SER A 6 24.44 -13.58 12.27
C SER A 6 24.48 -12.08 12.62
N SER A 7 23.68 -11.27 11.90
CA SER A 7 23.53 -9.84 12.18
C SER A 7 22.87 -9.59 13.54
N PHE A 8 21.91 -10.42 13.93
CA PHE A 8 21.27 -10.34 15.25
C PHE A 8 22.27 -10.56 16.40
N PHE A 9 23.16 -11.55 16.25
CA PHE A 9 24.18 -11.87 17.26
C PHE A 9 25.26 -10.79 17.37
N GLU A 10 25.55 -10.10 16.26
CA GLU A 10 26.53 -9.01 16.22
C GLU A 10 25.99 -7.72 16.87
N VAL A 11 24.70 -7.43 16.68
CA VAL A 11 23.99 -6.32 17.35
C VAL A 11 23.89 -6.55 18.86
N LEU A 12 23.67 -7.80 19.29
CA LEU A 12 23.63 -8.18 20.72
C LEU A 12 24.98 -8.01 21.44
N LYS A 13 26.11 -8.12 20.72
CA LYS A 13 27.46 -7.98 21.31
C LYS A 13 27.88 -6.52 21.55
N LYS A 14 27.22 -5.53 20.93
CA LYS A 14 27.54 -4.10 21.08
C LYS A 14 26.26 -3.25 21.19
N PRO A 15 25.61 -3.21 22.37
CA PRO A 15 24.31 -2.53 22.54
C PRO A 15 24.39 -1.02 22.32
N PHE A 16 25.53 -0.39 22.60
CA PHE A 16 25.71 1.06 22.42
C PHE A 16 25.83 1.49 20.96
N CYS A 17 26.29 0.61 20.07
CA CYS A 17 26.35 0.88 18.63
C CYS A 17 25.02 0.54 17.92
N ALA A 18 24.14 -0.23 18.56
CA ALA A 18 22.89 -0.69 17.96
C ALA A 18 22.01 0.48 17.48
N GLY A 19 21.98 1.60 18.23
CA GLY A 19 21.22 2.80 17.85
C GLY A 19 21.69 3.42 16.53
N THR A 20 23.00 3.47 16.28
CA THR A 20 23.57 4.04 15.05
C THR A 20 23.33 3.13 13.84
N TYR A 21 23.35 1.81 14.05
CA TYR A 21 23.00 0.84 13.00
C TYR A 21 21.49 0.87 12.71
N LEU A 22 20.64 0.79 13.73
CA LEU A 22 19.18 0.91 13.61
C LEU A 22 18.80 2.22 12.89
N GLY A 23 19.41 3.34 13.26
CA GLY A 23 19.16 4.63 12.62
C GLY A 23 19.49 4.68 11.12
N LYS A 24 20.39 3.84 10.62
CA LYS A 24 20.69 3.71 9.18
C LYS A 24 19.81 2.68 8.47
N THR A 25 19.51 1.55 9.11
CA THR A 25 18.71 0.49 8.49
C THR A 25 17.21 0.81 8.45
N ILE A 26 16.70 1.52 9.46
CA ILE A 26 15.28 1.91 9.55
C ILE A 26 14.83 2.75 8.33
N PRO A 27 15.52 3.84 7.93
CA PRO A 27 15.10 4.63 6.78
C PRO A 27 15.27 3.87 5.45
N GLU A 28 16.24 2.96 5.35
CA GLU A 28 16.40 2.12 4.15
C GLU A 28 15.20 1.18 3.96
N VAL A 29 14.76 0.55 5.04
CA VAL A 29 13.54 -0.29 5.06
C VAL A 29 12.28 0.56 4.85
N ALA A 30 12.25 1.80 5.35
CA ALA A 30 11.15 2.73 5.12
C ALA A 30 10.88 2.97 3.64
N VAL A 31 11.93 3.20 2.84
CA VAL A 31 11.80 3.46 1.39
C VAL A 31 11.15 2.28 0.66
N TYR A 32 11.45 1.03 1.05
CA TYR A 32 10.78 -0.14 0.50
C TYR A 32 9.27 -0.14 0.79
N PHE A 33 8.87 0.19 2.02
CA PHE A 33 7.45 0.27 2.37
C PHE A 33 6.74 1.44 1.67
N VAL A 34 7.41 2.58 1.48
CA VAL A 34 6.86 3.70 0.71
C VAL A 34 6.65 3.33 -0.75
N ASN A 35 7.63 2.69 -1.39
CA ASN A 35 7.52 2.23 -2.77
C ASN A 35 6.43 1.15 -2.92
N PHE A 36 6.32 0.24 -1.96
CA PHE A 36 5.25 -0.75 -1.92
C PHE A 36 3.87 -0.09 -1.83
N VAL A 37 3.71 0.90 -0.94
CA VAL A 37 2.45 1.65 -0.81
C VAL A 37 2.16 2.44 -2.09
N MET A 38 3.13 3.15 -2.67
CA MET A 38 2.99 3.85 -3.95
C MET A 38 2.57 2.94 -5.09
N ALA A 39 3.23 1.78 -5.24
CA ALA A 39 2.88 0.80 -6.26
C ALA A 39 1.47 0.24 -6.04
N ARG A 40 1.10 -0.04 -4.78
CA ARG A 40 -0.24 -0.53 -4.46
C ARG A 40 -1.29 0.52 -4.79
N ILE A 41 -1.14 1.74 -4.30
CA ILE A 41 -2.03 2.89 -4.59
C ILE A 41 -2.16 3.11 -6.09
N GLY A 42 -1.03 3.17 -6.79
CA GLY A 42 -0.94 3.45 -8.21
C GLY A 42 -1.47 2.32 -9.10
N VAL A 43 -1.64 1.10 -8.59
CA VAL A 43 -2.20 -0.02 -9.36
C VAL A 43 -3.64 -0.32 -8.96
N THR A 44 -3.95 -0.38 -7.66
CA THR A 44 -5.29 -0.76 -7.19
C THR A 44 -6.34 0.29 -7.49
N LEU A 45 -6.04 1.60 -7.35
CA LEU A 45 -6.98 2.66 -7.67
C LEU A 45 -7.37 2.70 -9.16
N PRO A 46 -6.42 2.72 -10.12
CA PRO A 46 -6.81 2.69 -11.52
C PRO A 46 -7.46 1.37 -11.91
N LEU A 47 -7.13 0.23 -11.30
CA LEU A 47 -7.89 -1.02 -11.51
C LEU A 47 -9.34 -0.89 -11.05
N LEU A 48 -9.58 -0.26 -9.89
CA LEU A 48 -10.93 0.00 -9.37
C LEU A 48 -11.74 0.91 -10.31
N LEU A 49 -11.09 1.94 -10.87
CA LEU A 49 -11.70 2.85 -11.85
C LEU A 49 -11.94 2.21 -13.21
N LEU A 50 -10.99 1.43 -13.74
CA LEU A 50 -11.11 0.79 -15.06
C LEU A 50 -12.16 -0.32 -15.09
N ARG A 51 -12.53 -0.87 -13.93
CA ARG A 51 -13.44 -2.03 -13.81
C ARG A 51 -13.08 -3.13 -14.83
N PRO A 52 -11.95 -3.84 -14.64
CA PRO A 52 -11.40 -4.78 -15.63
C PRO A 52 -12.39 -5.88 -16.04
N TYR A 53 -13.33 -6.24 -15.15
CA TYR A 53 -14.41 -7.19 -15.47
C TYR A 53 -15.30 -6.72 -16.63
N TYR A 54 -15.68 -5.44 -16.66
CA TYR A 54 -16.51 -4.88 -17.75
C TYR A 54 -15.72 -4.74 -19.05
N LEU A 55 -14.42 -4.42 -18.97
CA LEU A 55 -13.53 -4.38 -20.14
C LEU A 55 -13.32 -5.78 -20.75
N LEU A 56 -13.07 -6.80 -19.91
CA LEU A 56 -12.91 -8.18 -20.36
C LEU A 56 -14.21 -8.73 -20.96
N CYS A 57 -15.37 -8.39 -20.38
CA CYS A 57 -16.66 -8.80 -20.92
C CYS A 57 -16.96 -8.12 -22.27
N GLY A 58 -16.63 -6.83 -22.40
CA GLY A 58 -16.73 -6.08 -23.66
C GLY A 58 -15.78 -6.58 -24.76
N LEU A 59 -14.56 -7.00 -24.40
CA LEU A 59 -13.59 -7.63 -25.31
C LEU A 59 -13.97 -9.06 -25.71
N SER A 60 -14.64 -9.80 -24.83
CA SER A 60 -15.14 -11.16 -25.10
C SER A 60 -16.40 -11.19 -25.98
N GLY A 61 -16.89 -10.04 -26.45
CA GLY A 61 -18.06 -9.94 -27.32
C GLY A 61 -19.38 -10.28 -26.62
N MET A 62 -19.38 -10.48 -25.29
CA MET A 62 -20.60 -10.59 -24.50
C MET A 62 -21.13 -9.17 -24.31
N VAL A 63 -22.01 -8.76 -25.22
CA VAL A 63 -22.81 -7.54 -25.09
C VAL A 63 -23.73 -7.73 -23.89
N LEU A 64 -23.24 -7.41 -22.70
CA LEU A 64 -24.09 -7.18 -21.55
C LEU A 64 -24.91 -5.93 -21.88
N THR A 65 -26.19 -6.15 -22.16
CA THR A 65 -27.20 -5.12 -22.28
C THR A 65 -27.03 -4.13 -21.13
N ALA A 66 -26.93 -2.85 -21.47
CA ALA A 66 -26.49 -1.75 -20.64
C ALA A 66 -27.43 -1.38 -19.46
N GLU A 67 -28.21 -2.33 -18.94
CA GLU A 67 -29.31 -2.06 -18.01
C GLU A 67 -29.29 -2.90 -16.72
N TYR A 68 -28.37 -3.87 -16.59
CA TYR A 68 -28.22 -4.59 -15.32
C TYR A 68 -27.24 -3.85 -14.42
N LYS A 69 -27.78 -2.86 -13.70
CA LYS A 69 -27.12 -2.12 -12.62
C LYS A 69 -26.97 -3.04 -11.41
N GLU A 70 -26.16 -4.09 -11.53
CA GLU A 70 -25.87 -4.96 -10.39
C GLU A 70 -25.24 -4.10 -9.29
N PRO A 71 -25.71 -4.23 -8.04
CA PRO A 71 -25.07 -3.55 -6.92
C PRO A 71 -23.62 -4.04 -6.86
N VAL A 72 -22.68 -3.10 -7.01
CA VAL A 72 -21.26 -3.38 -6.83
C VAL A 72 -21.08 -3.78 -5.36
N TYR A 73 -20.98 -5.07 -5.10
CA TYR A 73 -20.69 -5.58 -3.77
C TYR A 73 -19.26 -5.20 -3.42
N CYS A 74 -19.11 -4.11 -2.66
CA CYS A 74 -17.83 -3.74 -2.09
C CYS A 74 -17.43 -4.79 -1.07
N TRP A 75 -16.28 -5.43 -1.31
CA TRP A 75 -15.70 -6.36 -0.35
C TRP A 75 -15.04 -5.55 0.77
N PHE A 76 -15.86 -5.12 1.73
CA PHE A 76 -15.45 -4.26 2.86
C PHE A 76 -14.24 -4.81 3.62
N GLY A 77 -14.10 -6.13 3.73
CA GLY A 77 -12.92 -6.75 4.36
C GLY A 77 -11.63 -6.46 3.59
N TYR A 78 -11.67 -6.50 2.26
CA TYR A 78 -10.51 -6.23 1.42
C TYR A 78 -10.19 -4.73 1.34
N GLU A 79 -11.21 -3.91 1.11
CA GLU A 79 -11.10 -2.44 1.12
C GLU A 79 -10.58 -1.91 2.47
N GLY A 80 -11.21 -2.35 3.57
CA GLY A 80 -10.86 -1.89 4.92
C GLY A 80 -9.44 -2.30 5.34
N THR A 81 -8.99 -3.50 4.98
CA THR A 81 -7.61 -3.94 5.27
C THR A 81 -6.58 -3.14 4.48
N ASN A 82 -6.86 -2.81 3.22
CA ASN A 82 -5.99 -1.94 2.42
C ASN A 82 -5.87 -0.53 3.04
N VAL A 83 -7.00 0.06 3.43
CA VAL A 83 -7.03 1.36 4.13
C VAL A 83 -6.25 1.31 5.45
N ALA A 84 -6.47 0.28 6.26
CA ALA A 84 -5.79 0.13 7.54
C ALA A 84 -4.27 0.03 7.39
N ILE A 85 -3.77 -0.74 6.41
CA ILE A 85 -2.33 -0.87 6.16
C ILE A 85 -1.72 0.48 5.78
N VAL A 86 -2.36 1.24 4.88
CA VAL A 86 -1.87 2.57 4.49
C VAL A 86 -1.84 3.52 5.68
N LEU A 87 -2.86 3.49 6.54
CA LEU A 87 -2.94 4.34 7.72
C LEU A 87 -1.87 4.01 8.78
N VAL A 88 -1.57 2.72 8.99
CA VAL A 88 -0.48 2.30 9.89
C VAL A 88 0.87 2.75 9.35
N VAL A 89 1.13 2.56 8.05
CA VAL A 89 2.40 2.98 7.42
C VAL A 89 2.52 4.51 7.47
N ALA A 90 1.45 5.25 7.19
CA ALA A 90 1.43 6.71 7.29
C ALA A 90 1.81 7.18 8.69
N ASN A 91 1.20 6.61 9.73
CA ASN A 91 1.50 6.98 11.11
C ASN A 91 2.92 6.60 11.55
N MET A 92 3.42 5.43 11.16
CA MET A 92 4.79 5.01 11.52
C MET A 92 5.86 5.90 10.87
N TYR A 93 5.64 6.31 9.62
CA TYR A 93 6.65 7.04 8.86
C TYR A 93 6.38 8.54 8.71
N ALA A 94 5.28 9.08 9.25
CA ALA A 94 5.01 10.52 9.27
C ALA A 94 6.14 11.33 9.92
N VAL A 95 6.79 10.74 10.93
CA VAL A 95 7.90 11.38 11.67
C VAL A 95 9.24 11.26 10.92
N ILE A 96 9.47 10.15 10.22
CA ILE A 96 10.75 9.86 9.55
C ILE A 96 10.80 10.46 8.14
N ALA A 97 9.67 10.41 7.41
CA ALA A 97 9.55 10.82 6.01
C ALA A 97 8.21 11.53 5.80
N PRO A 98 8.11 12.85 6.05
CA PRO A 98 6.86 13.61 5.99
C PRO A 98 6.24 13.66 4.59
N VAL A 99 7.00 13.29 3.55
CA VAL A 99 6.54 13.18 2.16
C VAL A 99 5.46 12.09 1.98
N ILE A 100 5.33 11.14 2.91
CA ILE A 100 4.27 10.12 2.86
C ILE A 100 2.89 10.73 3.14
N MET A 101 2.80 11.76 3.98
CA MET A 101 1.53 12.40 4.34
C MET A 101 0.74 12.92 3.12
N PRO A 102 1.31 13.72 2.19
CA PRO A 102 0.57 14.17 1.01
C PRO A 102 0.15 13.00 0.09
N LEU A 103 0.95 11.94 -0.01
CA LEU A 103 0.57 10.75 -0.78
C LEU A 103 -0.64 10.03 -0.17
N CYS A 104 -0.67 9.90 1.16
CA CYS A 104 -1.82 9.34 1.86
C CYS A 104 -3.06 10.22 1.72
N VAL A 105 -2.92 11.55 1.74
CA VAL A 105 -4.06 12.47 1.50
C VAL A 105 -4.65 12.23 0.12
N VAL A 106 -3.83 12.12 -0.93
CA VAL A 106 -4.30 11.80 -2.29
C VAL A 106 -4.99 10.44 -2.33
N TYR A 107 -4.43 9.45 -1.62
CA TYR A 107 -5.02 8.12 -1.52
C TYR A 107 -6.38 8.10 -0.83
N PHE A 108 -6.62 8.93 0.18
CA PHE A 108 -7.95 9.01 0.83
C PHE A 108 -8.93 9.86 0.03
N TRP A 109 -8.43 10.88 -0.66
CA TRP A 109 -9.26 11.82 -1.41
C TRP A 109 -9.91 11.20 -2.66
N LEU A 110 -9.17 10.39 -3.42
CA LEU A 110 -9.66 9.71 -4.63
C LEU A 110 -10.83 8.74 -4.37
N PRO A 111 -10.71 7.72 -3.50
CA PRO A 111 -11.80 6.79 -3.21
C PRO A 111 -12.97 7.47 -2.51
N ALA A 112 -12.74 8.51 -1.69
CA ALA A 112 -13.84 9.29 -1.10
C ALA A 112 -14.71 10.05 -2.14
N ARG A 113 -14.23 10.19 -3.38
CA ARG A 113 -15.02 10.72 -4.51
C ARG A 113 -15.69 9.64 -5.36
N ILE A 114 -15.19 8.41 -5.30
CA ILE A 114 -15.65 7.28 -6.13
C ILE A 114 -16.73 6.48 -5.40
N TYR A 115 -16.57 6.27 -4.09
CA TYR A 115 -17.57 5.68 -3.20
C TYR A 115 -18.62 6.71 -2.78
#